data_AF-A0A6N3BVG2-F1
#
_entry.id   AF-A0A6N3BVG2-F1
#
_cell.length_a   1.000
_cell.length_b   1.000
_cell.length_c   1.000
_cell.angle_alpha   90.00
_cell.angle_beta   90.00
_cell.angle_gamma   90.00
#
_symmetry.space_group_name_H-M   'P 1'
#
loop_
_entity.id
_entity.type
_entity.pdbx_description
1 polymer ?
#
loop_
_entity_poly.entity_id
_entity_poly.type
_entity_poly.pdbx_seq_one_letter_code
_entity_poly.pdbx_strand_id
1 'polypeptide(L)' 'MGTAETKAKNKYNAKAYDQIPLRVKAGEKEKIQAHAQQKGMSLNAYIVDLIEKDMRTEEDT' A
#
# COMPACT_ATOMS: atom_id res chain seq x y z
N MET A 1 -22.09 -2.55 15.15
CA MET A 1 -21.50 -1.54 16.05
C MET A 1 -20.02 -1.87 16.22
N GLY A 2 -19.10 -0.98 15.82
CA GLY A 2 -17.66 -1.18 16.06
C GLY A 2 -17.34 -0.98 17.54
N THR A 3 -16.63 -1.93 18.15
CA THR A 3 -16.29 -1.91 19.58
C THR A 3 -15.36 -0.73 19.91
N ALA A 4 -15.30 -0.33 21.18
CA ALA A 4 -14.45 0.77 21.65
C ALA A 4 -12.97 0.54 21.30
N GLU A 5 -12.52 -0.72 21.30
CA GLU A 5 -11.19 -1.11 20.84
C GLU A 5 -10.93 -0.79 19.37
N THR A 6 -11.89 -1.04 18.48
CA THR A 6 -11.73 -0.72 17.04
C THR A 6 -11.54 0.79 16.84
N LYS A 7 -12.27 1.62 17.61
CA LYS A 7 -12.13 3.08 17.54
C LYS A 7 -10.76 3.55 18.03
N ALA A 8 -10.24 2.97 19.12
CA ALA A 8 -8.93 3.32 19.65
C ALA A 8 -7.80 2.93 18.68
N LYS A 9 -7.86 1.72 18.11
CA LYS A 9 -6.89 1.24 17.10
C LYS A 9 -6.91 2.11 15.85
N ASN A 10 -8.09 2.49 15.37
CA ASN A 10 -8.22 3.37 14.21
C ASN A 10 -7.65 4.78 14.48
N LYS A 11 -7.84 5.33 15.69
CA LYS A 11 -7.30 6.64 16.07
C LYS A 11 -5.77 6.65 16.13
N TYR A 12 -5.16 5.56 16.61
CA TYR A 12 -3.70 5.40 16.59
C TYR A 12 -3.16 5.23 15.17
N ASN A 13 -3.81 4.38 14.38
CA ASN A 13 -3.41 4.14 12.99
C ASN A 13 -3.46 5.43 12.16
N ALA A 14 -4.54 6.22 12.28
CA ALA A 14 -4.69 7.48 11.55
C ALA A 14 -3.71 8.59 11.98
N LYS A 15 -3.09 8.49 13.16
CA LYS A 15 -2.10 9.48 13.63
C LYS A 15 -0.69 9.18 13.12
N ALA A 16 -0.38 7.92 12.88
CA ALA A 16 0.96 7.46 12.54
C ALA A 16 1.11 7.04 11.07
N TYR A 17 0.01 6.68 10.40
CA TYR A 17 0.03 6.12 9.06
C TYR A 17 -1.13 6.65 8.22
N ASP A 18 -0.81 7.14 7.02
CA ASP A 18 -1.81 7.35 5.99
C ASP A 18 -2.19 6.00 5.36
N GLN A 19 -3.45 5.59 5.52
CA GLN A 19 -3.95 4.33 4.98
C GLN A 19 -4.56 4.55 3.59
N ILE A 20 -3.93 3.99 2.56
CA ILE A 20 -4.44 4.03 1.18
C ILE A 20 -5.12 2.70 0.85
N PRO A 21 -6.46 2.65 0.74
CA PRO A 21 -7.15 1.42 0.33
C PRO A 21 -7.00 1.20 -1.18
N LEU A 22 -6.13 0.28 -1.58
CA LEU A 22 -5.95 -0.12 -2.99
C LEU A 22 -6.99 -1.18 -3.39
N ARG A 23 -7.81 -0.88 -4.39
CA ARG A 23 -8.72 -1.84 -5.02
C ARG A 23 -8.18 -2.25 -6.39
N VAL A 24 -7.84 -3.52 -6.53
CA VAL A 24 -7.44 -4.14 -7.80
C VAL A 24 -8.51 -5.15 -8.24
N LYS A 25 -8.56 -5.47 -9.53
CA LYS A 25 -9.45 -6.52 -10.03
C LYS A 25 -9.10 -7.87 -9.40
N ALA A 26 -10.10 -8.73 -9.25
CA ALA A 26 -9.89 -10.09 -8.77
C ALA A 26 -8.89 -10.83 -9.67
N GLY A 27 -7.91 -11.52 -9.06
CA GLY A 27 -6.81 -12.20 -9.76
C GLY A 27 -5.60 -11.32 -10.07
N GLU A 28 -5.73 -9.99 -10.11
CA GLU A 28 -4.56 -9.12 -10.33
C GLU A 28 -3.68 -8.99 -9.10
N LYS A 29 -4.27 -9.06 -7.90
CA LYS A 29 -3.50 -9.07 -6.64
C LYS A 29 -2.43 -10.16 -6.64
N GLU A 30 -2.76 -11.37 -7.08
CA GLU A 30 -1.81 -12.49 -7.11
C GLU A 30 -0.69 -12.25 -8.12
N LYS A 31 -1.00 -11.67 -9.28
CA LYS A 31 0.01 -11.30 -10.28
C LYS A 31 0.99 -10.27 -9.71
N ILE A 32 0.49 -9.23 -9.06
CA ILE A 32 1.32 -8.18 -8.46
C ILE A 32 2.14 -8.77 -7.30
N GLN A 33 1.55 -9.65 -6.49
CA GLN A 33 2.26 -10.32 -5.40
C GLN A 33 3.38 -11.23 -5.90
N ALA A 34 3.13 -12.03 -6.93
CA ALA A 34 4.15 -12.88 -7.54
C ALA A 34 5.29 -12.03 -8.12
N HIS A 35 4.96 -10.91 -8.78
CA HIS A 35 5.96 -10.00 -9.33
C HIS A 35 6.81 -9.32 -8.23
N ALA A 36 6.18 -8.89 -7.13
CA ALA A 36 6.89 -8.35 -5.98
C ALA A 36 7.82 -9.40 -5.35
N GLN A 37 7.35 -10.65 -5.20
CA GLN A 37 8.16 -11.76 -4.69
C GLN A 37 9.35 -12.09 -5.59
N GLN A 38 9.17 -12.07 -6.91
CA GLN A 38 10.26 -12.25 -7.87
C GLN A 38 11.35 -11.17 -7.71
N LYS A 39 10.97 -9.95 -7.32
CA LYS A 39 11.88 -8.85 -7.00
C LYS A 39 12.44 -8.91 -5.58
N GLY A 40 12.06 -9.91 -4.77
CA GLY A 40 12.46 -10.03 -3.37
C GLY A 40 11.82 -8.98 -2.45
N MET A 41 10.73 -8.35 -2.88
CA MET A 41 10.05 -7.27 -2.15
C MET A 41 8.71 -7.72 -1.59
N SER A 42 8.29 -7.12 -0.48
CA SER A 42 6.89 -7.23 -0.06
C SER A 42 5.99 -6.50 -1.04
N LEU A 43 4.72 -6.92 -1.14
CA LEU A 43 3.73 -6.24 -1.99
C LEU A 43 3.66 -4.73 -1.68
N ASN A 44 3.67 -4.38 -0.39
CA ASN A 44 3.60 -2.99 0.04
C ASN A 44 4.86 -2.20 -0.35
N ALA A 45 6.05 -2.76 -0.11
CA ALA A 45 7.31 -2.13 -0.52
C ALA A 45 7.37 -1.94 -2.03
N TYR A 46 6.89 -2.91 -2.81
CA TYR A 46 6.82 -2.81 -4.27
C TYR A 46 5.89 -1.68 -4.73
N ILE A 47 4.73 -1.51 -4.10
CA ILE A 47 3.80 -0.43 -4.43
C ILE A 47 4.41 0.94 -4.10
N VAL A 48 5.04 1.08 -2.94
CA VAL A 48 5.69 2.34 -2.53
C VAL A 48 6.85 2.69 -3.47
N ASP A 49 7.73 1.73 -3.80
CA ASP A 49 8.85 1.93 -4.72
C ASP A 49 8.38 2.36 -6.13
N LEU A 50 7.27 1.80 -6.62
CA LEU A 50 6.68 2.24 -7.88
C LEU A 50 6.18 3.68 -7.83
N ILE A 51 5.49 4.07 -6.76
CA ILE A 51 4.97 5.44 -6.58
C ILE A 51 6.14 6.43 -6.47
N GLU A 52 7.17 6.12 -5.68
CA GLU A 52 8.35 6.99 -5.54
C GLU A 52 9.10 7.16 -6.87
N LYS A 53 9.23 6.10 -7.67
CA LYS A 53 9.86 6.17 -9.00
C LYS A 53 9.04 7.01 -9.98
N ASP A 54 7.73 6.85 -9.97
CA ASP A 54 6.81 7.59 -10.84
C ASP A 54 6.83 9.09 -10.50
N MET A 55 6.67 9.42 -9.21
CA MET A 55 6.73 10.80 -8.71
C MET A 55 8.06 11.49 -9.03
N ARG A 56 9.18 10.78 -8.88
CA ARG A 56 10.50 11.33 -9.20
C ARG A 56 10.68 11.60 -10.70
N THR A 57 10.01 10.84 -11.56
CA THR A 57 10.10 11.03 -13.02
C THR A 57 9.33 12.28 -13.47
N GLU A 58 8.28 12.68 -12.75
CA GLU A 58 7.51 13.89 -13.07
C GLU A 58 8.21 15.20 -12.63
N GLU A 59 9.09 15.17 -11.63
CA GLU A 59 9.84 16.36 -11.17
C GLU A 59 11.03 16.72 -12.07
N ASP A 60 11.50 15.80 -12.92
CA ASP A 60 12.67 15.99 -13.79
C ASP A 60 12.30 16.42 -15.24
N THR A 61 11.05 16.82 -15.51
CA THR A 61 10.58 17.31 -16.84
C THR A 61 10.07 18.75 -16.78
#